data_AF-J2Y885-F1
#
_entry.id   AF-J2Y885-F1
#
_cell.length_a   1.000
_cell.length_b   1.000
_cell.length_c   1.000
_cell.angle_alpha   90.00
_cell.angle_beta   90.00
_cell.angle_gamma   90.00
#
_symmetry.space_group_name_H-M   'P 1'
#
loop_
_entity.id
_entity.type
_entity.pdbx_description
1 polymer ?
#
loop_
_entity_poly.entity_id
_entity_poly.type
_entity_poly.pdbx_seq_one_letter_code
_entity_poly.pdbx_strand_id
1 'polypeptide(L)'
;MPALMGYGFKKSRLGIIEEFFIITRLLDQHIDGLQWLERNPDEVDTLIKKSFAALGALHERRITHMDLWAANLMLDEQSSQPAKAIDLENCFHTPPQYPSETLGFQFGFLYHREIYRFITEARYDELAAKAIEAYKHLDPEKFKTFYQAGKHEKIGRKERRRIFLEGVLDLS
;
A
#
# COMPACT_ATOMS: atom_id res chain seq x y z
N MET A 1 -1.06 -11.07 -2.41
CA MET A 1 -0.64 -11.51 -1.07
C MET A 1 -0.21 -12.97 -1.13
N PRO A 2 0.80 -13.38 -0.35
CA PRO A 2 1.18 -14.79 -0.18
C PRO A 2 0.06 -15.57 0.53
N ALA A 3 -0.01 -16.88 0.29
CA ALA A 3 -1.00 -17.74 0.93
C ALA A 3 -0.67 -17.96 2.42
N LEU A 4 -1.69 -17.99 3.28
CA LEU A 4 -1.55 -18.39 4.67
C LEU A 4 -1.29 -19.91 4.75
N MET A 5 -0.20 -20.30 5.39
CA MET A 5 0.19 -21.70 5.58
C MET A 5 -0.12 -22.19 7.01
N GLY A 6 -0.12 -21.27 7.98
CA GLY A 6 -0.44 -21.57 9.37
C GLY A 6 -0.42 -20.32 10.24
N TYR A 7 -0.89 -20.45 11.46
CA TYR A 7 -0.82 -19.40 12.47
C TYR A 7 -0.58 -20.05 13.85
N GLY A 8 -0.11 -19.27 14.80
CA GLY A 8 -0.02 -19.69 16.18
C GLY A 8 0.11 -18.51 17.11
N PHE A 9 0.11 -18.81 18.41
CA PHE A 9 0.19 -17.81 19.44
C PHE A 9 0.91 -18.35 20.67
N LYS A 10 1.49 -17.45 21.45
CA LYS A 10 2.08 -17.75 22.75
C LYS A 10 1.16 -17.22 23.83
N LYS A 11 0.89 -18.05 24.83
CA LYS A 11 0.14 -17.66 26.02
C LYS A 11 1.07 -17.46 27.21
N SER A 12 0.77 -16.46 28.03
CA SER A 12 1.35 -16.31 29.35
C SER A 12 0.96 -17.48 30.26
N ARG A 13 1.58 -17.57 31.44
CA ARG A 13 1.17 -18.53 32.48
C ARG A 13 -0.29 -18.36 32.94
N LEU A 14 -0.88 -17.17 32.74
CA LEU A 14 -2.28 -16.87 33.06
C LEU A 14 -3.23 -17.14 31.88
N GLY A 15 -2.73 -17.69 30.75
CA GLY A 15 -3.53 -18.01 29.57
C GLY A 15 -3.81 -16.83 28.63
N ILE A 16 -3.21 -15.66 28.89
CA ILE A 16 -3.36 -14.45 28.07
C ILE A 16 -2.47 -14.57 26.83
N ILE A 17 -3.00 -14.26 25.64
CA ILE A 17 -2.20 -14.23 24.41
C ILE A 17 -1.22 -13.05 24.48
N GLU A 18 0.07 -13.33 24.39
CA GLU A 18 1.15 -12.33 24.41
C GLU A 18 1.74 -12.08 23.02
N GLU A 19 1.79 -13.12 22.19
CA GLU A 19 2.38 -13.06 20.85
C GLU A 19 1.51 -13.83 19.88
N PHE A 20 1.42 -13.34 18.64
CA PHE A 20 0.75 -14.00 17.52
C PHE A 20 1.72 -14.07 16.36
N PHE A 21 1.81 -15.22 15.70
CA PHE A 21 2.66 -15.42 14.53
C PHE A 21 1.88 -16.03 13.39
N ILE A 22 2.21 -15.59 12.18
CA ILE A 22 1.60 -16.01 10.93
C ILE A 22 2.70 -16.61 10.06
N ILE A 23 2.44 -17.78 9.50
CA ILE A 23 3.32 -18.44 8.54
C ILE A 23 2.68 -18.31 7.17
N THR A 24 3.36 -17.64 6.25
CA THR A 24 2.91 -17.49 4.86
C THR A 24 3.81 -18.25 3.90
N ARG A 25 3.31 -18.51 2.70
CA ARG A 25 4.10 -19.13 1.64
C ARG A 25 5.29 -18.23 1.28
N LEU A 26 6.48 -18.82 1.30
CA LEU A 26 7.69 -18.17 0.81
C LEU A 26 7.54 -17.81 -0.68
N LEU A 27 7.92 -16.58 -1.04
CA LEU A 27 7.95 -16.08 -2.40
C LEU A 27 9.39 -16.08 -2.92
N ASP A 28 10.00 -17.27 -2.98
CA ASP A 28 11.43 -17.50 -3.29
C ASP A 28 11.86 -17.06 -4.69
N GLN A 29 10.92 -16.98 -5.64
CA GLN A 29 11.15 -16.46 -7.00
C GLN A 29 10.75 -14.98 -7.15
N HIS A 30 10.59 -14.27 -6.05
CA HIS A 30 10.22 -12.85 -6.07
C HIS A 30 11.27 -12.01 -5.34
N ILE A 31 11.43 -10.77 -5.80
CA ILE A 31 12.21 -9.75 -5.12
C ILE A 31 11.28 -8.60 -4.70
N ASP A 32 11.66 -7.85 -3.68
CA ASP A 32 10.87 -6.68 -3.30
C ASP A 32 10.95 -5.58 -4.38
N GLY A 33 9.91 -4.76 -4.45
CA GLY A 33 9.74 -3.82 -5.55
C GLY A 33 10.75 -2.69 -5.53
N LEU A 34 11.35 -2.36 -4.38
CA LEU A 34 12.43 -1.39 -4.33
C LEU A 34 13.70 -1.97 -4.96
N GLN A 35 14.09 -3.18 -4.57
CA GLN A 35 15.22 -3.89 -5.21
C GLN A 35 14.99 -4.11 -6.71
N TRP A 36 13.75 -4.43 -7.10
CA TRP A 36 13.41 -4.57 -8.51
C TRP A 36 13.61 -3.26 -9.28
N LEU A 37 13.20 -2.13 -8.69
CA LEU A 37 13.33 -0.81 -9.28
C LEU A 37 14.78 -0.34 -9.35
N GLU A 38 15.60 -0.63 -8.33
CA GLU A 38 17.03 -0.35 -8.35
C GLU A 38 17.75 -1.07 -9.51
N ARG A 39 17.27 -2.26 -9.88
CA ARG A 39 17.79 -3.02 -11.03
C ARG A 39 17.22 -2.56 -12.37
N ASN A 40 16.03 -1.97 -12.37
CA ASN A 40 15.27 -1.57 -13.57
C ASN A 40 14.70 -0.15 -13.41
N PRO A 41 15.54 0.89 -13.27
CA PRO A 41 15.06 2.24 -12.93
C PRO A 41 14.11 2.83 -13.99
N ASP A 42 14.32 2.49 -15.27
CA ASP A 42 13.50 2.95 -16.40
C ASP A 42 12.08 2.33 -16.39
N GLU A 43 11.84 1.32 -15.56
CA GLU A 43 10.57 0.59 -15.45
C GLU A 43 9.71 1.07 -14.26
N VAL A 44 9.97 2.26 -13.72
CA VAL A 44 9.20 2.84 -12.61
C VAL A 44 7.69 2.89 -12.89
N ASP A 45 7.31 3.24 -14.12
CA ASP A 45 5.91 3.26 -14.57
C ASP A 45 5.25 1.89 -14.41
N THR A 46 5.99 0.80 -14.69
CA THR A 46 5.52 -0.57 -14.56
C THR A 46 5.27 -0.93 -13.10
N LEU A 47 6.20 -0.58 -12.21
CA LEU A 47 6.04 -0.82 -10.78
C LEU A 47 4.86 -0.03 -10.21
N ILE A 48 4.70 1.25 -10.56
CA ILE A 48 3.59 2.10 -10.09
C ILE A 48 2.25 1.50 -10.51
N LYS A 49 2.10 1.13 -11.79
CA LYS A 49 0.86 0.50 -12.30
C LYS A 49 0.55 -0.81 -11.57
N LYS A 50 1.56 -1.64 -11.32
CA LYS A 50 1.40 -2.89 -10.55
C LYS A 50 1.03 -2.61 -9.08
N SER A 51 1.56 -1.54 -8.50
CA SER A 51 1.24 -1.10 -7.13
C SER A 51 -0.23 -0.67 -7.03
N PHE A 52 -0.71 0.16 -7.97
CA PHE A 52 -2.12 0.58 -8.02
C PHE A 52 -3.06 -0.60 -8.28
N ALA A 53 -2.68 -1.52 -9.17
CA ALA A 53 -3.44 -2.75 -9.40
C ALA A 53 -3.49 -3.64 -8.15
N ALA A 54 -2.39 -3.73 -7.39
CA ALA A 54 -2.35 -4.46 -6.13
C ALA A 54 -3.26 -3.83 -5.07
N LEU A 55 -3.29 -2.49 -4.96
CA LEU A 55 -4.24 -1.78 -4.09
C LEU A 55 -5.69 -2.08 -4.49
N GLY A 56 -6.02 -1.98 -5.78
CA GLY A 56 -7.36 -2.30 -6.29
C GLY A 56 -7.78 -3.73 -5.94
N ALA A 57 -6.92 -4.71 -6.18
CA ALA A 57 -7.19 -6.12 -5.87
C ALA A 57 -7.32 -6.40 -4.36
N LEU A 58 -6.68 -5.60 -3.51
CA LEU A 58 -6.88 -5.66 -2.05
C LEU A 58 -8.23 -5.05 -1.65
N HIS A 59 -8.59 -3.90 -2.21
CA HIS A 59 -9.86 -3.23 -1.94
C HIS A 59 -11.07 -4.07 -2.37
N GLU A 60 -11.00 -4.77 -3.50
CA GLU A 60 -12.02 -5.74 -3.94
C GLU A 60 -12.25 -6.85 -2.91
N ARG A 61 -11.20 -7.21 -2.14
CA ARG A 61 -11.24 -8.19 -1.05
C ARG A 61 -11.55 -7.57 0.30
N ARG A 62 -11.92 -6.28 0.35
CA ARG A 62 -12.17 -5.50 1.58
C ARG A 62 -10.95 -5.41 2.50
N ILE A 63 -9.77 -5.44 1.92
CA ILE A 63 -8.50 -5.25 2.61
C ILE A 63 -7.94 -3.88 2.23
N THR A 64 -7.74 -3.02 3.21
CA THR A 64 -7.09 -1.72 3.02
C THR A 64 -5.71 -1.75 3.63
N HIS A 65 -4.69 -1.66 2.77
CA HIS A 65 -3.29 -1.65 3.17
C HIS A 65 -2.81 -0.21 3.39
N MET A 66 -2.50 0.16 4.63
CA MET A 66 -2.12 1.54 4.98
C MET A 66 -0.61 1.80 5.03
N ASP A 67 0.21 0.79 4.72
CA ASP A 67 1.66 0.93 4.59
C ASP A 67 2.18 0.29 3.30
N LEU A 68 1.45 0.45 2.18
CA LEU A 68 1.90 -0.12 0.90
C LEU A 68 2.89 0.83 0.23
N TRP A 69 4.11 0.36 0.03
CA TRP A 69 5.19 1.05 -0.67
C TRP A 69 6.02 0.01 -1.45
N ALA A 70 7.00 0.46 -2.24
CA ALA A 70 7.75 -0.40 -3.16
C ALA A 70 8.31 -1.69 -2.50
N ALA A 71 8.90 -1.61 -1.31
CA ALA A 71 9.45 -2.78 -0.62
C ALA A 71 8.38 -3.71 -0.01
N ASN A 72 7.14 -3.23 0.15
CA ASN A 72 6.01 -4.04 0.60
C ASN A 72 5.25 -4.70 -0.58
N LEU A 73 5.86 -4.67 -1.77
CA LEU A 73 5.40 -5.38 -2.97
C LEU A 73 6.46 -6.38 -3.39
N MET A 74 6.05 -7.61 -3.64
CA MET A 74 6.89 -8.65 -4.22
C MET A 74 6.56 -8.80 -5.70
N LEU A 75 7.57 -8.70 -6.55
CA LEU A 75 7.48 -8.93 -7.99
C LEU A 75 8.25 -10.20 -8.35
N ASP A 76 7.70 -10.99 -9.27
CA ASP A 76 8.51 -12.01 -9.93
C ASP A 76 9.65 -11.32 -10.71
N GLU A 77 10.80 -11.96 -10.85
CA GLU A 77 11.97 -11.33 -11.48
C GLU A 77 11.69 -10.82 -12.90
N GLN A 78 10.86 -11.54 -13.66
CA GLN A 78 10.45 -11.13 -15.02
C GLN A 78 9.29 -10.13 -15.03
N SER A 79 8.73 -9.78 -13.87
CA SER A 79 7.58 -8.87 -13.73
C SER A 79 6.36 -9.31 -14.57
N SER A 80 6.24 -10.60 -14.84
CA SER A 80 5.21 -11.21 -15.68
C SER A 80 3.89 -11.41 -14.93
N GLN A 81 3.96 -11.48 -13.59
CA GLN A 81 2.81 -11.75 -12.73
C GLN A 81 2.31 -10.47 -12.03
N PRO A 82 1.07 -10.46 -11.54
CA PRO A 82 0.59 -9.41 -10.64
C PRO A 82 1.48 -9.34 -9.38
N ALA A 83 1.84 -8.12 -8.98
CA ALA A 83 2.61 -7.91 -7.76
C ALA A 83 1.84 -8.39 -6.52
N LYS A 84 2.57 -8.88 -5.53
CA LYS A 84 2.00 -9.40 -4.28
C LYS A 84 2.35 -8.45 -3.14
N ALA A 85 1.33 -7.79 -2.58
CA ALA A 85 1.48 -7.09 -1.31
C ALA A 85 1.86 -8.07 -0.19
N ILE A 86 2.82 -7.66 0.63
CA ILE A 86 3.28 -8.31 1.87
C ILE A 86 3.14 -7.32 3.04
N ASP A 87 3.61 -7.68 4.23
CA ASP A 87 3.58 -6.82 5.42
C ASP A 87 2.17 -6.33 5.80
N LEU A 88 1.31 -7.30 6.11
CA LEU A 88 -0.12 -7.06 6.35
C LEU A 88 -0.43 -6.58 7.78
N GLU A 89 0.58 -6.23 8.58
CA GLU A 89 0.39 -5.78 9.98
C GLU A 89 -0.43 -4.48 10.05
N ASN A 90 -0.31 -3.62 9.02
CA ASN A 90 -0.96 -2.33 8.91
C ASN A 90 -2.15 -2.38 7.93
N CYS A 91 -2.85 -3.51 7.88
CA CYS A 91 -4.06 -3.70 7.08
C CYS A 91 -5.34 -3.61 7.92
N PHE A 92 -6.39 -3.07 7.32
CA PHE A 92 -7.76 -3.16 7.83
C PHE A 92 -8.56 -4.15 6.98
N HIS A 93 -9.35 -5.02 7.62
CA HIS A 93 -10.23 -5.98 6.94
C HIS A 93 -11.68 -5.48 6.88
N THR A 94 -11.84 -4.19 6.56
CA THR A 94 -13.12 -3.53 6.34
C THR A 94 -12.94 -2.50 5.23
N PRO A 95 -13.97 -2.22 4.42
CA PRO A 95 -13.94 -1.07 3.53
C PRO A 95 -13.68 0.23 4.32
N PRO A 96 -12.95 1.20 3.76
CA PRO A 96 -12.74 2.48 4.42
C PRO A 96 -14.07 3.25 4.53
N GLN A 97 -14.32 3.86 5.68
CA GLN A 97 -15.43 4.81 5.85
C GLN A 97 -15.20 6.09 5.03
N TYR A 98 -13.93 6.41 4.76
CA TYR A 98 -13.46 7.59 4.05
C TYR A 98 -12.64 7.16 2.82
N PRO A 99 -13.29 6.68 1.75
CA PRO A 99 -12.60 6.03 0.62
C PRO A 99 -11.71 7.00 -0.17
N SER A 100 -12.14 8.24 -0.36
CA SER A 100 -11.38 9.26 -1.11
C SER A 100 -10.11 9.64 -0.38
N GLU A 101 -10.23 9.90 0.93
CA GLU A 101 -9.15 10.24 1.84
C GLU A 101 -8.13 9.09 1.95
N THR A 102 -8.63 7.87 2.13
CA THR A 102 -7.81 6.66 2.23
C THR A 102 -7.03 6.42 0.94
N LEU A 103 -7.70 6.46 -0.21
CA LEU A 103 -7.06 6.21 -1.50
C LEU A 103 -6.06 7.31 -1.85
N GLY A 104 -6.42 8.58 -1.58
CA GLY A 104 -5.53 9.73 -1.73
C GLY A 104 -4.24 9.50 -0.95
N PHE A 105 -4.36 9.17 0.34
CA PHE A 105 -3.22 8.83 1.16
C PHE A 105 -2.40 7.67 0.58
N GLN A 106 -3.02 6.54 0.21
CA GLN A 106 -2.28 5.38 -0.31
C GLN A 106 -1.48 5.71 -1.59
N PHE A 107 -2.07 6.49 -2.50
CA PHE A 107 -1.41 6.92 -3.73
C PHE A 107 -0.30 7.92 -3.45
N GLY A 108 -0.51 8.88 -2.55
CA GLY A 108 0.53 9.83 -2.19
C GLY A 108 1.70 9.15 -1.45
N PHE A 109 1.38 8.25 -0.53
CA PHE A 109 2.35 7.54 0.30
C PHE A 109 3.30 6.66 -0.53
N LEU A 110 2.79 5.99 -1.57
CA LEU A 110 3.61 5.23 -2.50
C LEU A 110 4.69 6.10 -3.16
N TYR A 111 4.33 7.31 -3.60
CA TYR A 111 5.27 8.28 -4.17
C TYR A 111 6.34 8.70 -3.16
N HIS A 112 5.90 9.14 -1.98
CA HIS A 112 6.76 9.70 -0.94
C HIS A 112 7.82 8.71 -0.46
N ARG A 113 7.45 7.43 -0.33
CA ARG A 113 8.28 6.45 0.37
C ARG A 113 9.61 6.15 -0.29
N GLU A 114 9.73 6.20 -1.62
CA GLU A 114 10.98 6.04 -2.38
C GLU A 114 10.79 6.29 -3.90
N ILE A 115 9.56 6.17 -4.41
CA ILE A 115 9.26 6.26 -5.85
C ILE A 115 9.62 7.62 -6.45
N TYR A 116 9.51 8.72 -5.70
CA TYR A 116 9.85 10.08 -6.18
C TYR A 116 11.27 10.21 -6.73
N ARG A 117 12.18 9.30 -6.39
CA ARG A 117 13.57 9.29 -6.87
C ARG A 117 13.72 8.81 -8.31
N PHE A 118 12.71 8.11 -8.82
CA PHE A 118 12.77 7.40 -10.11
C PHE A 118 11.84 8.01 -11.17
N ILE A 119 10.99 8.96 -10.79
CA ILE A 119 9.96 9.53 -11.67
C ILE A 119 9.78 11.01 -11.40
N THR A 120 9.39 11.78 -12.43
CA THR A 120 8.95 13.15 -12.20
C THR A 120 7.58 13.16 -11.55
N GLU A 121 7.33 14.18 -10.73
CA GLU A 121 6.04 14.31 -10.06
C GLU A 121 4.88 14.43 -11.07
N ALA A 122 5.06 15.20 -12.14
CA ALA A 122 4.06 15.34 -13.19
C ALA A 122 3.71 14.00 -13.85
N ARG A 123 4.72 13.16 -14.11
CA ARG A 123 4.48 11.83 -14.69
C ARG A 123 3.78 10.91 -13.69
N TYR A 124 4.14 10.98 -12.41
CA TYR A 124 3.44 10.23 -11.37
C TYR A 124 1.97 10.65 -11.25
N ASP A 125 1.70 11.96 -11.29
CA ASP A 125 0.35 12.52 -11.26
C ASP A 125 -0.50 12.07 -12.45
N GLU A 126 0.06 11.96 -13.65
CA GLU A 126 -0.63 11.39 -14.83
C GLU A 126 -1.03 9.93 -14.61
N LEU A 127 -0.13 9.11 -14.05
CA LEU A 127 -0.40 7.70 -13.76
C LEU A 127 -1.47 7.55 -12.68
N ALA A 128 -1.39 8.37 -11.63
CA ALA A 128 -2.37 8.41 -10.55
C ALA A 128 -3.75 8.82 -11.07
N ALA A 129 -3.83 9.90 -11.86
CA ALA A 129 -5.06 10.39 -12.47
C ALA A 129 -5.74 9.32 -13.35
N LYS A 130 -4.95 8.60 -14.16
CA LYS A 130 -5.48 7.49 -14.97
C LYS A 130 -5.97 6.32 -14.11
N ALA A 131 -5.25 6.00 -13.02
CA ALA A 131 -5.61 4.87 -12.17
C ALA A 131 -6.88 5.12 -11.34
N ILE A 132 -7.15 6.36 -10.93
CA ILE A 132 -8.36 6.68 -10.17
C ILE A 132 -9.66 6.59 -10.99
N GLU A 133 -9.59 6.62 -12.32
CA GLU A 133 -10.77 6.43 -13.21
C GLU A 133 -11.46 5.07 -12.98
N ALA A 134 -10.72 4.08 -12.49
CA ALA A 134 -11.27 2.76 -12.15
C ALA A 134 -12.13 2.77 -10.86
N TYR A 135 -12.02 3.81 -10.04
CA TYR A 135 -12.74 3.92 -8.78
C TYR A 135 -14.03 4.73 -8.96
N LYS A 136 -15.16 4.14 -8.54
CA LYS A 136 -16.46 4.81 -8.54
C LYS A 136 -16.67 5.58 -7.24
N HIS A 137 -17.41 6.69 -7.31
CA HIS A 137 -17.89 7.45 -6.13
C HIS A 137 -16.77 8.03 -5.24
N LEU A 138 -15.66 8.47 -5.83
CA LEU A 138 -14.68 9.28 -5.12
C LEU A 138 -15.09 10.75 -5.13
N ASP A 139 -14.83 11.42 -4.02
CA ASP A 139 -14.80 12.88 -3.93
C ASP A 139 -13.41 13.34 -4.41
N PRO A 140 -13.30 14.01 -5.58
CA PRO A 140 -12.02 14.38 -6.15
C PRO A 140 -11.23 15.36 -5.29
N GLU A 141 -11.90 16.27 -4.58
CA GLU A 141 -11.25 17.26 -3.74
C GLU A 141 -10.68 16.60 -2.49
N LYS A 142 -11.44 15.71 -1.85
CA LYS A 142 -10.94 14.92 -0.71
C LYS A 142 -9.78 14.03 -1.11
N PHE A 143 -9.89 13.33 -2.23
CA PHE A 143 -8.78 12.53 -2.77
C PHE A 143 -7.54 13.41 -2.95
N LYS A 144 -7.68 14.54 -3.64
CA LYS A 144 -6.56 15.44 -3.95
C LYS A 144 -5.90 15.98 -2.69
N THR A 145 -6.66 16.40 -1.67
CA THR A 145 -6.09 16.88 -0.41
C THR A 145 -5.18 15.83 0.25
N PHE A 146 -5.66 14.59 0.38
CA PHE A 146 -4.91 13.51 1.04
C PHE A 146 -3.78 12.97 0.17
N TYR A 147 -3.96 13.00 -1.15
CA TYR A 147 -2.93 12.67 -2.13
C TYR A 147 -1.73 13.61 -2.02
N GLN A 148 -1.99 14.93 -2.02
CA GLN A 148 -0.92 15.92 -1.87
C GLN A 148 -0.21 15.79 -0.53
N ALA A 149 -0.96 15.68 0.58
CA ALA A 149 -0.36 15.45 1.89
C ALA A 149 0.47 14.15 1.91
N GLY A 150 -0.05 13.06 1.35
CA GLY A 150 0.66 11.78 1.28
C GLY A 150 1.95 11.82 0.47
N LYS A 151 2.04 12.65 -0.57
CA LYS A 151 3.26 12.83 -1.40
C LYS A 151 4.36 13.61 -0.67
N HIS A 152 3.97 14.63 0.09
CA HIS A 152 4.92 15.65 0.55
C HIS A 152 5.19 15.61 2.05
N GLU A 153 4.31 15.00 2.84
CA GLU A 153 4.39 15.00 4.29
C GLU A 153 4.78 13.63 4.86
N LYS A 154 5.52 13.66 5.97
CA LYS A 154 5.84 12.44 6.71
C LYS A 154 4.65 12.03 7.59
N ILE A 155 3.81 11.14 7.07
CA ILE A 155 2.62 10.65 7.79
C ILE A 155 2.97 9.36 8.55
N GLY A 156 2.90 9.41 9.89
CA GLY A 156 3.21 8.30 10.79
C GLY A 156 2.07 7.29 10.95
N ARG A 157 2.33 6.17 11.64
CA ARG A 157 1.34 5.07 11.79
C ARG A 157 0.04 5.51 12.47
N LYS A 158 0.10 6.44 13.44
CA LYS A 158 -1.09 6.93 14.15
C LYS A 158 -1.96 7.77 13.23
N GLU A 159 -1.34 8.64 12.45
CA GLU A 159 -2.01 9.54 11.51
C GLU A 159 -2.67 8.72 10.40
N ARG A 160 -1.97 7.72 9.84
CA ARG A 160 -2.54 6.78 8.85
C ARG A 160 -3.79 6.07 9.37
N ARG A 161 -3.76 5.62 10.62
CA ARG A 161 -4.93 5.00 11.25
C ARG A 161 -6.10 5.98 11.36
N ARG A 162 -5.84 7.26 11.66
CA ARG A 162 -6.88 8.29 11.70
C ARG A 162 -7.41 8.67 10.33
N ILE A 163 -6.56 8.70 9.30
CA ILE A 163 -7.03 8.86 7.91
C ILE A 163 -8.06 7.79 7.58
N PHE A 164 -7.76 6.52 7.89
CA PHE A 164 -8.67 5.40 7.62
C PHE A 164 -9.98 5.46 8.43
N LEU A 165 -9.89 5.77 9.73
CA LEU A 165 -11.03 5.68 10.66
C LEU A 165 -11.85 6.97 10.79
N GLU A 166 -11.26 8.11 10.53
CA GLU A 166 -11.84 9.43 10.81
C GLU A 166 -11.82 10.36 9.59
N GLY A 167 -11.06 10.03 8.54
CA GLY A 167 -10.90 10.90 7.38
C GLY A 167 -10.23 12.23 7.74
N VAL A 168 -9.26 12.20 8.66
CA VAL A 168 -8.57 13.39 9.18
C VAL A 168 -7.09 13.36 8.81
N LEU A 169 -6.59 14.50 8.31
CA LEU A 169 -5.17 14.82 8.24
C LEU A 169 -4.81 15.66 9.45
N ASP A 170 -4.15 15.04 10.43
CA ASP A 170 -3.55 15.76 11.55
C ASP A 170 -2.04 15.70 11.37
N LEU A 171 -1.47 16.81 10.89
CA LEU A 171 -0.05 16.95 10.56
C LEU A 171 0.72 17.72 11.65
N SER A 172 0.17 17.75 12.87
CA SER A 172 0.73 18.45 14.04
C SER A 172 2.06 17.88 14.52
#